data_AF-A0A3M2S6V6-F1
#
_entry.id   AF-A0A3M2S6V6-F1
#
_cell.length_a   1.000
_cell.length_b   1.000
_cell.length_c   1.000
_cell.angle_alpha   90.00
_cell.angle_beta   90.00
_cell.angle_gamma   90.00
#
_symmetry.space_group_name_H-M   'P 1'
#
loop_
_entity.id
_entity.type
_entity.pdbx_description
1 polymer ?
#
loop_
_entity_poly.entity_id
_entity_poly.type
_entity_poly.pdbx_seq_one_letter_code
_entity_poly.pdbx_strand_id
1 'polypeptide(L)'
;VTFDGTENNADGQSDSVKKATWMYGRDVRDQVANAPQPVGRHKKGYPSTFGNREKLPLQSSAPLQHIPLIPGQTTTHTDNRGAGTWRAVFNNNNRQIIDVVYHNANAGKTPNGRSDKFTLGHYYPQKVGSEADADEQTVEDDSSETGDDGEDPKSTEDRSTSDL
;
A
#
# COMPACT_ATOMS: atom_id res chain seq x y z
N VAL A 1 -0.45 -4.66 9.31
CA VAL A 1 0.99 -5.00 9.36
C VAL A 1 1.53 -4.46 10.67
N THR A 2 2.40 -5.22 11.32
CA THR A 2 3.11 -4.75 12.50
C THR A 2 4.53 -4.44 12.07
N PHE A 3 5.03 -3.25 12.44
CA PHE A 3 6.44 -2.94 12.38
C PHE A 3 7.01 -3.12 13.78
N ASP A 4 7.97 -4.02 13.92
CA ASP A 4 8.78 -4.17 15.11
C ASP A 4 10.26 -4.04 14.75
N GLY A 5 11.02 -3.61 15.75
CA GLY A 5 12.46 -3.43 15.68
C GLY A 5 13.03 -3.65 17.07
N THR A 6 14.18 -4.29 17.15
CA THR A 6 14.89 -4.49 18.41
C THR A 6 15.90 -3.37 18.61
N GLU A 7 15.82 -2.75 19.78
CA GLU A 7 16.78 -1.79 20.30
C GLU A 7 17.48 -2.48 21.49
N ASN A 8 18.76 -2.79 21.35
CA ASN A 8 19.57 -3.27 22.47
C ASN A 8 20.30 -2.05 23.06
N ASN A 9 19.83 -1.53 24.19
CA ASN A 9 20.52 -0.44 24.87
C ASN A 9 21.87 -0.93 25.43
N ALA A 10 22.82 0.00 25.55
CA ALA A 10 24.19 -0.25 26.03
C ALA A 10 24.27 -0.79 27.48
N ASP A 11 23.14 -0.90 28.17
CA ASP A 11 23.05 -1.24 29.60
C ASP A 11 22.56 -2.68 29.82
N GLY A 12 22.40 -3.48 28.75
CA GLY A 12 21.85 -4.84 28.83
C GLY A 12 20.35 -4.90 29.13
N GLN A 13 19.70 -3.74 29.30
CA GLN A 13 18.27 -3.61 29.44
C GLN A 13 17.66 -3.42 28.04
N SER A 14 16.98 -4.46 27.52
CA SER A 14 16.18 -4.32 26.29
C SER A 14 14.95 -3.48 26.58
N ASP A 15 15.07 -2.15 26.54
CA ASP A 15 13.88 -1.34 26.30
C ASP A 15 13.50 -1.61 24.85
N SER A 16 12.63 -2.60 24.67
CA SER A 16 11.89 -2.78 23.44
C SER A 16 11.46 -1.40 22.97
N VAL A 17 11.74 -1.05 21.71
CA VAL A 17 11.19 0.15 21.06
C VAL A 17 9.79 0.32 21.60
N LYS A 18 9.54 1.36 22.39
CA LYS A 18 8.22 1.64 22.97
C LYS A 18 7.24 2.05 21.87
N LYS A 19 7.05 1.20 20.88
CA LYS A 19 5.90 0.31 20.68
C LYS A 19 6.10 -0.27 19.29
N ALA A 20 6.01 -1.59 19.15
CA ALA A 20 5.67 -2.16 17.86
C ALA A 20 4.51 -1.33 17.29
N THR A 21 4.77 -0.65 16.18
CA THR A 21 3.79 0.24 15.58
C THR A 21 3.01 -0.58 14.58
N TRP A 22 1.71 -0.64 14.74
CA TRP A 22 0.86 -1.28 13.75
C TRP A 22 0.38 -0.24 12.74
N MET A 23 0.27 -0.65 11.49
CA MET A 23 -0.30 0.13 10.40
C MET A 23 -0.95 -0.83 9.40
N TYR A 24 -2.08 -0.45 8.81
CA TYR A 24 -2.68 -1.31 7.79
C TYR A 24 -1.73 -1.43 6.59
N GLY A 25 -1.61 -2.63 6.03
CA GLY A 25 -0.75 -2.84 4.85
C GLY A 25 -1.23 -2.05 3.65
N ARG A 26 -2.56 -1.82 3.59
CA ARG A 26 -3.20 -0.90 2.66
C ARG A 26 -2.64 0.51 2.80
N ASP A 27 -2.66 1.08 4.00
CA ASP A 27 -2.15 2.44 4.24
C ASP A 27 -0.68 2.59 3.81
N VAL A 28 0.16 1.58 4.04
CA VAL A 28 1.56 1.58 3.57
C VAL A 28 1.62 1.66 2.05
N ARG A 29 0.86 0.79 1.38
CA ARG A 29 0.78 0.79 -0.09
C ARG A 29 0.22 2.10 -0.62
N ASP A 30 -0.81 2.65 0.01
CA ASP A 30 -1.44 3.91 -0.40
C ASP A 30 -0.46 5.09 -0.23
N GLN A 31 0.27 5.16 0.89
CA GLN A 31 1.30 6.19 1.09
C GLN A 31 2.44 6.08 0.06
N VAL A 32 2.84 4.87 -0.34
CA VAL A 32 3.84 4.67 -1.39
C VAL A 32 3.27 4.98 -2.77
N ALA A 33 2.05 4.52 -3.07
CA ALA A 33 1.38 4.73 -4.35
C ALA A 33 1.12 6.22 -4.62
N ASN A 34 0.72 6.98 -3.60
CA ASN A 34 0.44 8.41 -3.68
C ASN A 34 1.69 9.30 -3.61
N ALA A 35 2.88 8.72 -3.45
CA ALA A 35 4.11 9.48 -3.32
C ALA A 35 4.36 10.34 -4.58
N PRO A 36 4.65 11.65 -4.46
CA PRO A 36 4.99 12.46 -5.62
C PRO A 36 6.33 12.00 -6.22
N GLN A 37 6.73 12.62 -7.33
CA GLN A 37 8.07 12.39 -7.86
C GLN A 37 9.14 12.79 -6.83
N PRO A 38 10.28 12.08 -6.78
CA PRO A 38 11.29 12.30 -5.75
C PRO A 38 11.80 13.73 -5.79
N VAL A 39 11.99 14.32 -4.62
CA VAL A 39 12.57 15.66 -4.53
C VAL A 39 14.03 15.56 -5.00
N GLY A 40 14.41 16.42 -5.95
CA GLY A 40 15.77 16.44 -6.48
C GLY A 40 16.83 16.65 -5.39
N ARG A 41 18.09 16.28 -5.67
CA ARG A 41 19.22 16.21 -4.72
C ARG A 41 19.42 17.43 -3.79
N HIS A 42 18.99 18.62 -4.21
CA HIS A 42 19.16 19.87 -3.45
C HIS A 42 17.90 20.36 -2.74
N LYS A 43 16.79 19.62 -2.86
CA LYS A 43 15.51 19.97 -2.24
C LYS A 43 15.34 19.18 -0.93
N LYS A 44 14.73 19.84 0.05
CA LYS A 44 14.34 19.23 1.33
C LYS A 44 12.93 18.67 1.20
N GLY A 45 12.70 17.46 1.71
CA GLY A 45 11.39 16.82 1.74
C GLY A 45 11.44 15.38 1.24
N TYR A 46 10.27 14.81 1.01
CA TYR A 46 10.08 13.44 0.57
C TYR A 46 9.20 13.36 -0.69
N PRO A 47 9.35 12.29 -1.50
CA PRO A 47 10.31 11.20 -1.36
C PRO A 47 11.75 11.66 -1.57
N SER A 48 12.66 11.14 -0.75
CA SER A 48 14.09 11.45 -0.84
C SER A 48 14.86 10.24 -1.30
N THR A 49 16.05 10.44 -1.88
CA THR A 49 16.93 9.34 -2.30
C THR A 49 17.37 8.53 -1.08
N PHE A 50 17.20 7.21 -1.15
CA PHE A 50 17.73 6.28 -0.15
C PHE A 50 19.03 5.67 -0.66
N GLY A 51 20.15 6.01 -0.03
CA GLY A 51 21.47 5.56 -0.46
C GLY A 51 21.85 4.14 0.00
N ASN A 52 21.05 3.50 0.85
CA ASN A 52 21.34 2.21 1.49
C ASN A 52 22.80 2.07 1.97
N ARG A 53 23.29 3.04 2.75
CA ARG A 53 24.71 3.07 3.16
C ARG A 53 25.06 1.94 4.12
N GLU A 54 24.06 1.46 4.84
CA GLU A 54 24.10 0.34 5.76
C GLU A 54 24.12 -1.02 5.04
N LYS A 55 23.96 -1.05 3.71
CA LYS A 55 23.91 -2.27 2.88
C LYS A 55 22.85 -3.25 3.37
N LEU A 56 21.67 -2.73 3.72
CA LEU A 56 20.54 -3.55 4.12
C LEU A 56 20.13 -4.48 2.98
N PRO A 57 19.71 -5.73 3.27
CA PRO A 57 19.30 -6.70 2.27
C PRO A 57 17.86 -6.41 1.78
N LEU A 58 17.71 -5.31 1.04
CA LEU A 58 16.43 -4.83 0.52
C LEU A 58 15.97 -5.67 -0.69
N GLN A 59 14.67 -5.89 -0.79
CA GLN A 59 14.05 -6.50 -1.97
C GLN A 59 13.90 -5.52 -3.13
N SER A 60 13.67 -4.24 -2.81
CA SER A 60 13.56 -3.17 -3.80
C SER A 60 14.87 -2.95 -4.54
N SER A 61 14.82 -2.83 -5.86
CA SER A 61 16.00 -2.53 -6.68
C SER A 61 16.28 -1.03 -6.73
N ALA A 62 17.54 -0.64 -6.90
CA ALA A 62 17.91 0.76 -7.14
C ALA A 62 17.31 1.30 -8.48
N PRO A 63 17.09 2.62 -8.62
CA PRO A 63 17.31 3.68 -7.63
C PRO A 63 16.25 3.67 -6.52
N LEU A 64 16.69 3.79 -5.27
CA LEU A 64 15.82 3.71 -4.10
C LEU A 64 15.40 5.09 -3.61
N GLN A 65 14.15 5.19 -3.20
CA GLN A 65 13.59 6.33 -2.50
C GLN A 65 13.02 5.91 -1.17
N HIS A 66 12.85 6.88 -0.27
CA HIS A 66 12.13 6.65 0.95
C HIS A 66 11.16 7.77 1.29
N ILE A 67 10.10 7.39 2.00
CA ILE A 67 9.11 8.28 2.60
C ILE A 67 8.88 7.89 4.07
N PRO A 68 8.49 8.82 4.94
CA PRO A 68 7.93 8.52 6.25
C PRO A 68 6.70 7.62 6.14
N LEU A 69 6.57 6.70 7.09
CA LEU A 69 5.32 5.96 7.32
C LEU A 69 4.63 6.52 8.56
N ILE A 70 3.47 7.12 8.36
CA ILE A 70 2.67 7.71 9.44
C ILE A 70 1.39 6.87 9.63
N PRO A 71 1.20 6.19 10.78
CA PRO A 71 0.00 5.39 11.02
C PRO A 71 -1.30 6.20 10.89
N GLY A 72 -2.33 5.60 10.30
CA GLY A 72 -3.63 6.22 10.10
C GLY A 72 -3.70 7.24 8.96
N GLN A 73 -2.65 7.37 8.15
CA GLN A 73 -2.64 8.19 6.94
C GLN A 73 -2.59 7.32 5.69
N THR A 74 -3.21 7.77 4.60
CA THR A 74 -3.12 7.15 3.27
C THR A 74 -2.38 8.06 2.27
N THR A 75 -2.19 9.33 2.64
CA THR A 75 -1.43 10.31 1.86
C THR A 75 0.02 10.33 2.29
N THR A 76 0.92 10.53 1.33
CA THR A 76 2.35 10.59 1.59
C THR A 76 2.71 11.82 2.41
N HIS A 77 3.46 11.63 3.48
CA HIS A 77 4.10 12.73 4.19
C HIS A 77 5.30 13.25 3.41
N THR A 78 5.25 14.50 2.95
CA THR A 78 6.28 15.11 2.08
C THR A 78 7.22 16.05 2.82
N ASP A 79 6.87 16.47 4.03
CA ASP A 79 7.66 17.40 4.84
C ASP A 79 8.71 16.68 5.68
N ASN A 80 9.74 17.43 6.13
CA ASN A 80 10.74 16.88 7.05
C ASN A 80 10.29 16.90 8.52
N ARG A 81 9.24 17.67 8.85
CA ARG A 81 8.78 17.86 10.23
C ARG A 81 7.74 16.81 10.59
N GLY A 82 7.95 16.09 11.70
CA GLY A 82 7.01 15.05 12.13
C GLY A 82 7.13 13.74 11.35
N ALA A 83 8.24 13.53 10.64
CA ALA A 83 8.47 12.34 9.82
C ALA A 83 8.57 11.02 10.63
N GLY A 84 8.60 11.06 11.96
CA GLY A 84 8.74 9.86 12.79
C GLY A 84 9.99 9.02 12.46
N THR A 85 10.00 7.77 12.94
CA THR A 85 11.16 6.86 12.85
C THR A 85 11.11 5.93 11.64
N TRP A 86 9.91 5.49 11.25
CA TRP A 86 9.68 4.49 10.21
C TRP A 86 9.71 5.09 8.81
N ARG A 87 10.30 4.35 7.87
CA ARG A 87 10.35 4.71 6.45
C ARG A 87 9.95 3.52 5.59
N ALA A 88 9.17 3.78 4.54
CA ALA A 88 9.08 2.87 3.40
C ALA A 88 10.24 3.15 2.45
N VAL A 89 10.85 2.11 1.92
CA VAL A 89 11.88 2.15 0.89
C VAL A 89 11.34 1.42 -0.34
N PHE A 90 11.41 2.05 -1.49
CA PHE A 90 10.85 1.53 -2.74
C PHE A 90 11.61 2.07 -3.95
N ASN A 91 11.35 1.49 -5.12
CA ASN A 91 11.77 2.03 -6.41
C ASN A 91 10.63 2.82 -7.06
N ASN A 92 10.88 4.06 -7.47
CA ASN A 92 9.84 4.91 -8.06
C ASN A 92 9.21 4.33 -9.34
N ASN A 93 9.97 3.54 -10.10
CA ASN A 93 9.50 2.85 -11.31
C ASN A 93 8.79 1.53 -10.99
N ASN A 94 9.00 0.96 -9.81
CA ASN A 94 8.30 -0.22 -9.33
C ASN A 94 7.95 -0.08 -7.85
N ARG A 95 6.77 0.49 -7.60
CA ARG A 95 6.24 0.78 -6.26
C ARG A 95 5.55 -0.41 -5.58
N GLN A 96 5.53 -1.58 -6.22
CA GLN A 96 4.90 -2.79 -5.67
C GLN A 96 5.79 -3.51 -4.66
N ILE A 97 7.12 -3.35 -4.80
CA ILE A 97 8.10 -3.89 -3.85
C ILE A 97 8.39 -2.78 -2.84
N ILE A 98 8.07 -3.05 -1.58
CA ILE A 98 8.20 -2.10 -0.47
C ILE A 98 8.96 -2.79 0.64
N ASP A 99 10.12 -2.23 0.99
CA ASP A 99 10.84 -2.58 2.20
C ASP A 99 10.52 -1.54 3.29
N VAL A 100 10.59 -1.95 4.56
CA VAL A 100 10.40 -1.03 5.68
C VAL A 100 11.68 -0.97 6.49
N VAL A 101 12.10 0.24 6.83
CA VAL A 101 13.28 0.50 7.66
C VAL A 101 12.96 1.51 8.74
N TYR A 102 13.78 1.56 9.78
CA TYR A 102 13.64 2.54 10.86
C TYR A 102 14.99 3.08 11.31
N HIS A 103 15.00 4.32 11.79
CA HIS A 103 16.14 4.88 12.50
C HIS A 103 16.33 4.13 13.83
N ASN A 104 17.48 3.46 14.00
CA ASN A 104 17.81 2.68 15.18
C ASN A 104 18.97 3.33 15.93
N ALA A 105 18.69 3.91 17.10
CA ALA A 105 19.70 4.60 17.90
C ALA A 105 20.84 3.66 18.34
N ASN A 106 20.54 2.37 18.52
CA ASN A 106 21.48 1.35 18.97
C ASN A 106 22.38 0.81 17.86
N ALA A 107 22.01 1.02 16.58
CA ALA A 107 22.91 0.74 15.45
C ALA A 107 24.02 1.80 15.29
N GLY A 108 23.96 2.85 16.10
CA GLY A 108 24.87 4.00 16.09
C GLY A 108 24.48 5.05 15.05
N LYS A 109 25.33 6.07 14.90
CA LYS A 109 25.11 7.17 13.95
C LYS A 109 25.67 6.85 12.57
N THR A 110 25.07 7.46 11.56
CA THR A 110 25.62 7.56 10.20
C THR A 110 27.02 8.20 10.20
N PRO A 111 27.86 8.02 9.16
CA PRO A 111 29.27 8.46 9.18
C PRO A 111 29.50 9.96 9.45
N ASN A 112 28.51 10.82 9.21
CA ASN A 112 28.58 12.25 9.49
C ASN A 112 28.01 12.63 10.87
N GLY A 113 27.62 11.65 11.69
CA GLY A 113 27.10 11.82 13.05
C GLY A 113 25.69 12.39 13.16
N ARG A 114 25.01 12.73 12.06
CA ARG A 114 23.78 13.56 12.11
C ARG A 114 22.50 12.77 12.36
N SER A 115 22.47 11.50 11.98
CA SER A 115 21.25 10.68 12.05
C SER A 115 21.61 9.26 12.46
N ASP A 116 20.69 8.58 13.14
CA ASP A 116 20.81 7.16 13.45
C ASP A 116 20.82 6.33 12.17
N LYS A 117 21.59 5.24 12.19
CA LYS A 117 21.61 4.28 11.09
C LYS A 117 20.25 3.63 10.92
N PHE A 118 19.97 3.22 9.70
CA PHE A 118 18.77 2.44 9.41
C PHE A 118 18.96 0.97 9.78
N THR A 119 17.90 0.36 10.28
CA THR A 119 17.76 -1.09 10.42
C THR A 119 16.54 -1.55 9.64
N LEU A 120 16.60 -2.77 9.09
CA LEU A 120 15.47 -3.39 8.41
C LEU A 120 14.38 -3.70 9.44
N GLY A 121 13.17 -3.20 9.20
CA GLY A 121 11.99 -3.56 9.96
C GLY A 121 11.32 -4.80 9.40
N HIS A 122 10.55 -5.51 10.23
CA HIS A 122 9.69 -6.54 9.68
C HIS A 122 8.48 -5.91 8.99
N TYR A 123 8.31 -6.23 7.72
CA TYR A 123 7.13 -5.90 6.93
C TYR A 123 6.53 -7.18 6.39
N TYR A 124 5.41 -7.59 6.98
CA TYR A 124 4.63 -8.72 6.49
C TYR A 124 3.48 -8.17 5.66
N PRO A 125 3.60 -8.05 4.32
CA PRO A 125 2.41 -7.83 3.51
C PRO A 125 1.47 -9.00 3.80
N GLN A 126 0.23 -8.71 4.23
CA GLN A 126 -0.77 -9.78 4.21
C GLN A 126 -0.80 -10.29 2.77
N LYS A 127 -0.46 -11.58 2.59
CA LYS A 127 -0.77 -12.28 1.35
C LYS A 127 -2.24 -11.99 1.09
N VAL A 128 -2.52 -11.28 0.01
CA VAL A 128 -3.86 -11.36 -0.58
C VAL A 128 -4.02 -12.85 -0.84
N GLY A 129 -5.00 -13.48 -0.20
CA GLY A 129 -5.27 -14.88 -0.41
C GLY A 129 -5.34 -15.11 -1.91
N SER A 130 -4.38 -15.85 -2.45
CA SER A 130 -4.70 -16.73 -3.55
C SER A 130 -5.90 -17.55 -3.06
N GLU A 131 -7.01 -17.45 -3.78
CA GLU A 131 -8.26 -18.21 -3.59
C GLU A 131 -9.24 -17.61 -2.56
N ALA A 132 -10.03 -16.64 -3.02
CA ALA A 132 -11.39 -16.43 -2.53
C ALA A 132 -12.26 -15.93 -3.71
N ASP A 133 -13.27 -16.73 -4.03
CA ASP A 133 -14.53 -16.34 -4.68
C ASP A 133 -14.51 -16.03 -6.18
N ALA A 134 -14.38 -17.09 -6.97
CA ALA A 134 -14.96 -17.17 -8.32
C ALA A 134 -16.02 -18.28 -8.35
N ASP A 135 -17.07 -18.11 -7.55
CA ASP A 135 -18.41 -18.72 -7.60
C ASP A 135 -19.13 -18.06 -6.42
N GLU A 136 -20.07 -17.15 -6.57
CA GLU A 136 -21.41 -17.43 -7.09
C GLU A 136 -21.88 -16.29 -8.00
N GLN A 137 -22.40 -16.68 -9.16
CA GLN A 137 -23.28 -15.84 -9.95
C GLN A 137 -24.49 -15.44 -9.11
N THR A 138 -24.62 -14.16 -8.80
CA THR A 138 -25.91 -13.54 -8.50
C THR A 138 -26.78 -13.62 -9.77
N VAL A 139 -27.51 -14.72 -9.91
CA VAL A 139 -28.70 -14.80 -10.77
C VAL A 139 -29.89 -14.40 -9.90
N GLU A 140 -30.12 -13.09 -9.83
CA GLU A 140 -31.43 -12.57 -9.45
C GLU A 140 -32.14 -12.19 -10.75
N ASP A 141 -33.04 -13.05 -11.24
CA ASP A 141 -34.21 -12.60 -11.99
C ASP A 141 -35.34 -13.66 -11.92
N ASP A 142 -36.24 -13.37 -10.97
CA ASP A 142 -37.68 -13.50 -11.04
C ASP A 142 -38.32 -14.80 -11.55
N SER A 143 -38.61 -15.70 -10.59
CA SER A 143 -39.62 -16.75 -10.76
C SER A 143 -41.03 -16.15 -10.75
N SER A 144 -41.71 -16.11 -11.90
CA SER A 144 -43.17 -16.14 -11.94
C SER A 144 -43.67 -17.28 -12.85
N GLU A 145 -44.09 -18.35 -12.20
CA GLU A 145 -44.88 -19.43 -12.79
C GLU A 145 -46.35 -19.18 -12.44
N THR A 146 -47.18 -18.93 -13.46
CA THR A 146 -48.56 -19.43 -13.52
C THR A 146 -48.95 -19.52 -14.99
N GLY A 147 -49.22 -20.73 -15.47
CA GLY A 147 -49.84 -20.96 -16.79
C GLY A 147 -51.29 -20.50 -16.85
N ASP A 148 -51.84 -20.51 -18.06
CA ASP A 148 -53.15 -21.06 -18.48
C ASP A 148 -53.61 -20.35 -19.77
N ASP A 149 -53.59 -21.12 -20.87
CA ASP A 149 -54.64 -21.24 -21.88
C ASP A 149 -55.14 -20.02 -22.68
N GLY A 150 -54.95 -20.05 -24.01
CA GLY A 150 -55.80 -19.26 -24.91
C GLY A 150 -55.31 -19.03 -26.34
N GLU A 151 -55.49 -20.04 -27.19
CA GLU A 151 -55.88 -19.97 -28.62
C GLU A 151 -55.21 -18.97 -29.60
N ASP A 152 -54.56 -19.56 -30.61
CA ASP A 152 -54.32 -18.97 -31.95
C ASP A 152 -55.68 -18.61 -32.61
N PRO A 153 -55.83 -17.42 -33.23
CA PRO A 153 -55.87 -17.49 -34.69
C PRO A 153 -55.26 -16.28 -35.43
N LYS A 154 -54.57 -16.64 -36.51
CA LYS A 154 -54.63 -16.06 -37.87
C LYS A 154 -53.99 -14.69 -38.12
N SER A 155 -52.90 -14.78 -38.87
CA SER A 155 -52.59 -13.85 -39.96
C SER A 155 -53.75 -13.74 -40.94
N THR A 156 -54.23 -12.52 -41.18
CA THR A 156 -54.86 -12.13 -42.45
C THR A 156 -54.53 -10.67 -42.72
N GLU A 157 -53.95 -10.44 -43.90
CA GLU A 157 -53.76 -9.14 -44.55
C GLU A 157 -55.10 -8.40 -44.72
N ASP A 158 -55.09 -7.07 -44.64
CA ASP A 158 -55.90 -6.25 -45.54
C ASP A 158 -55.31 -4.85 -45.75
N ARG A 159 -55.24 -4.45 -47.01
CA ARG A 159 -54.92 -3.10 -47.50
C ARG A 159 -56.24 -2.37 -47.77
N SER A 160 -56.38 -1.12 -47.34
CA SER A 160 -57.11 -0.03 -48.05
C SER A 160 -57.00 1.27 -47.23
N THR A 161 -56.26 2.28 -47.70
CA THR A 161 -56.73 3.50 -48.41
C THR A 161 -57.68 4.42 -47.63
N SER A 162 -57.26 5.69 -47.56
CA SER A 162 -58.04 6.91 -47.81
C SER A 162 -58.23 7.93 -46.67
N ASP A 163 -57.73 9.13 -46.99
CA ASP A 163 -58.21 10.48 -46.66
C ASP A 163 -58.01 11.05 -45.25
N LEU A 164 -57.02 11.97 -45.15
CA LEU A 164 -57.24 13.43 -44.98
C LEU A 164 -55.95 14.22 -45.26
#